data_AF-A0AAN8DTV6-F1
#
_entry.id   AF-A0AAN8DTV6-F1
#
_cell.length_a   1.000
_cell.length_b   1.000
_cell.length_c   1.000
_cell.angle_alpha   90.00
_cell.angle_beta   90.00
_cell.angle_gamma   90.00
#
_symmetry.space_group_name_H-M   'P 1'
#
loop_
_entity.id
_entity.type
_entity.pdbx_description
1 polymer ?
#
loop_
_entity_poly.entity_id
_entity_poly.type
_entity_poly.pdbx_seq_one_letter_code
_entity_poly.pdbx_strand_id
1 'polypeptide(L)'
;MTTTDKKKEENSMKTIYKAAQVIRKSIATFTKERNVLQVSSDITDVPAELYTMIHWIMVGPAEKLETEKRTRVVDRATLTVSQNNMYGFKSSAQVKYKPSSESASFRSPHARENPQVLGLALTIHHDTRNKKLMNLLNAHGYSVSHGRALLMETGKSGSMEMSVSGPL
;
A
#
# COMPACT_ATOMS: atom_id res chain seq x y z
N MET A 1 -2.51 19.94 32.44
CA MET A 1 -1.42 19.57 31.52
C MET A 1 -0.37 20.66 31.58
N THR A 2 0.80 20.38 32.14
CA THR A 2 1.82 21.39 32.43
C THR A 2 2.60 21.77 31.17
N THR A 3 3.25 22.92 31.16
CA THR A 3 4.14 23.38 30.07
C THR A 3 5.26 22.37 29.77
N THR A 4 5.70 21.63 30.79
CA THR A 4 6.69 20.56 30.69
C THR A 4 6.15 19.33 29.95
N ASP A 5 4.89 18.97 30.18
CA ASP A 5 4.23 17.84 29.50
C ASP A 5 4.08 18.10 28.00
N LYS A 6 3.67 19.31 27.61
CA LYS A 6 3.56 19.72 26.20
C LYS A 6 4.89 19.65 25.47
N LYS A 7 5.98 20.12 26.10
CA LYS A 7 7.32 20.09 25.50
C LYS A 7 7.83 18.65 25.30
N LYS A 8 7.50 17.73 26.22
CA LYS A 8 7.84 16.31 26.10
C LYS A 8 7.08 15.64 24.96
N GLU A 9 5.80 15.96 24.79
CA GLU A 9 4.96 15.47 23.70
C GLU A 9 5.46 15.93 22.33
N GLU A 10 5.78 17.22 22.18
CA GLU A 10 6.37 17.75 20.94
C GLU A 10 7.68 17.06 20.56
N ASN A 11 8.56 16.81 21.53
CA ASN A 11 9.80 16.09 21.30
C ASN A 11 9.55 14.64 20.88
N SER A 12 8.57 13.98 21.48
CA SER A 12 8.17 12.61 21.12
C SER A 12 7.66 12.54 19.68
N MET A 13 6.81 13.50 19.29
CA MET A 13 6.29 13.61 17.92
C MET A 13 7.39 13.88 16.90
N LYS A 14 8.39 14.72 17.24
CA LYS A 14 9.57 14.93 16.39
C LYS A 14 10.36 13.64 16.17
N THR A 15 10.50 12.82 17.20
CA THR A 15 11.18 11.51 17.10
C THR A 15 10.41 10.55 16.19
N ILE A 16 9.09 10.47 16.35
CA ILE A 16 8.22 9.65 15.49
C ILE A 16 8.33 10.11 14.03
N TYR A 17 8.31 11.42 13.78
CA TYR A 17 8.47 11.97 12.43
C TYR A 17 9.81 11.59 11.81
N LYS A 18 10.92 11.71 12.57
CA LYS A 18 12.25 11.29 12.10
C LYS A 18 12.31 9.79 11.79
N ALA A 19 11.74 8.95 12.64
CA ALA A 19 11.65 7.51 12.39
C ALA A 19 10.87 7.23 11.09
N ALA A 20 9.72 7.88 10.89
CA ALA A 20 8.95 7.78 9.66
C ALA A 20 9.75 8.22 8.42
N GLN A 21 10.61 9.25 8.52
CA GLN A 21 11.50 9.65 7.43
C GLN A 21 12.53 8.58 7.07
N VAL A 22 13.10 7.88 8.06
CA VAL A 22 14.02 6.76 7.84
C VAL A 22 13.31 5.65 7.09
N ILE A 23 12.15 5.19 7.58
CA ILE A 23 11.35 4.16 6.91
C ILE A 23 10.97 4.57 5.49
N ARG A 24 10.55 5.83 5.31
CA ARG A 24 10.21 6.36 3.99
C ARG A 24 11.39 6.28 3.03
N LYS A 25 12.60 6.60 3.49
CA LYS A 25 13.82 6.51 2.68
C LYS A 25 14.15 5.05 2.34
N SER A 26 14.06 4.14 3.29
CA SER A 26 14.28 2.70 3.05
C SER A 26 13.33 2.14 1.99
N ILE A 27 12.02 2.45 2.08
CA ILE A 27 11.05 2.04 1.05
C ILE A 27 11.38 2.67 -0.31
N ALA A 28 11.72 3.95 -0.35
CA ALA A 28 12.05 4.63 -1.60
C ALA A 28 13.23 3.97 -2.32
N THR A 29 14.31 3.65 -1.59
CA THR A 29 15.48 2.96 -2.13
C THR A 29 15.12 1.57 -2.62
N PHE A 30 14.50 0.76 -1.75
CA PHE A 30 14.15 -0.63 -2.04
C PHE A 30 13.24 -0.77 -3.27
N THR A 31 12.23 0.10 -3.37
CA THR A 31 11.26 0.06 -4.48
C THR A 31 11.76 0.74 -5.75
N LYS A 32 12.90 1.44 -5.71
CA LYS A 32 13.56 1.95 -6.92
C LYS A 32 14.37 0.85 -7.60
N GLU A 33 14.97 -0.03 -6.82
CA GLU A 33 15.75 -1.18 -7.31
C GLU A 33 14.85 -2.30 -7.84
N ARG A 34 13.60 -2.36 -7.39
CA ARG A 34 12.62 -3.36 -7.81
C ARG A 34 11.48 -2.74 -8.62
N ASN A 35 11.49 -2.98 -9.93
CA ASN A 35 10.47 -2.45 -10.87
C ASN A 35 9.06 -3.00 -10.61
N VAL A 36 8.95 -4.20 -10.03
CA VAL A 36 7.68 -4.83 -9.67
C VAL A 36 7.76 -5.28 -8.22
N LEU A 37 6.80 -4.85 -7.42
CA LEU A 37 6.59 -5.37 -6.07
C LEU A 37 5.64 -6.55 -6.18
N GLN A 38 6.12 -7.75 -5.87
CA GLN A 38 5.33 -8.97 -5.84
C GLN A 38 4.96 -9.34 -4.41
N VAL A 39 3.81 -9.99 -4.23
CA VAL A 39 3.46 -10.58 -2.95
C VAL A 39 4.45 -11.71 -2.68
N SER A 40 5.20 -11.60 -1.59
CA SER A 40 6.22 -12.58 -1.21
C SER A 40 5.97 -13.15 0.17
N SER A 41 6.48 -14.37 0.39
CA SER A 41 6.58 -14.99 1.71
C SER A 41 7.96 -14.81 2.36
N ASP A 42 8.91 -14.23 1.63
CA ASP A 42 10.26 -13.97 2.10
C ASP A 42 10.34 -12.59 2.78
N ILE A 43 10.90 -12.57 3.99
CA ILE A 43 11.13 -11.36 4.79
C ILE A 43 12.17 -10.44 4.13
N THR A 44 13.07 -10.99 3.31
CA THR A 44 14.08 -10.21 2.58
C THR A 44 13.48 -9.37 1.44
N ASP A 45 12.22 -9.60 1.09
CA ASP A 45 11.48 -8.84 0.08
C ASP A 45 10.83 -7.56 0.63
N VAL A 46 11.16 -7.19 1.87
CA VAL A 46 10.82 -5.89 2.45
C VAL A 46 12.05 -5.24 3.09
N PRO A 47 12.13 -3.90 3.19
CA PRO A 47 13.21 -3.24 3.91
C PRO A 47 13.25 -3.69 5.37
N ALA A 48 14.45 -4.03 5.86
CA ALA A 48 14.66 -4.52 7.22
C ALA A 48 14.19 -3.53 8.29
N GLU A 49 14.37 -2.22 8.07
CA GLU A 49 13.91 -1.21 9.02
C GLU A 49 12.39 -1.16 9.11
N LEU A 50 11.70 -1.31 7.97
CA LEU A 50 10.23 -1.36 7.93
C LEU A 50 9.73 -2.60 8.66
N TYR A 51 10.29 -3.77 8.33
CA TYR A 51 9.90 -5.01 8.97
C TYR A 51 10.09 -4.94 10.49
N THR A 52 11.27 -4.49 10.94
CA THR A 52 11.61 -4.38 12.37
C THR A 52 10.64 -3.43 13.09
N MET A 53 10.35 -2.27 12.50
CA MET A 53 9.40 -1.32 13.10
C MET A 53 8.00 -1.91 13.23
N ILE A 54 7.48 -2.55 12.18
CA ILE A 54 6.16 -3.18 12.20
C ILE A 54 6.13 -4.36 13.19
N HIS A 55 7.20 -5.15 13.25
CA HIS A 55 7.32 -6.28 14.18
C HIS A 55 7.24 -5.79 15.63
N TRP A 56 7.98 -4.74 15.97
CA TRP A 56 7.93 -4.13 17.31
C TRP A 56 6.56 -3.54 17.65
N ILE A 57 5.84 -2.99 16.67
CA ILE A 57 4.46 -2.54 16.88
C ILE A 57 3.53 -3.72 17.18
N MET A 58 3.70 -4.86 16.50
CA MET A 58 2.84 -6.03 16.66
C MET A 58 3.14 -6.84 17.93
N VAL A 59 4.42 -7.05 18.24
CA VAL A 59 4.87 -7.84 19.41
C VAL A 59 4.89 -6.98 20.68
N GLY A 60 5.06 -5.67 20.53
CA GLY A 60 5.46 -4.81 21.63
C GLY A 60 6.93 -5.00 21.99
N PRO A 61 7.41 -4.43 23.11
CA PRO A 61 8.80 -4.50 23.54
C PRO A 61 9.19 -5.90 24.11
N ALA A 62 8.40 -6.93 23.87
CA ALA A 62 8.66 -8.26 24.38
C ALA A 62 9.77 -8.94 23.55
N GLU A 63 10.91 -9.22 24.19
CA GLU A 63 12.04 -9.89 23.54
C GLU A 63 11.82 -11.40 23.31
N LYS A 64 10.81 -11.99 23.95
CA LYS A 64 10.50 -13.43 23.84
C LYS A 64 9.04 -13.65 23.47
N LEU A 65 8.82 -14.21 22.29
CA LEU A 65 7.53 -14.77 21.89
C LEU A 65 7.38 -16.18 22.46
N GLU A 66 6.27 -16.44 23.15
CA GLU A 66 6.10 -17.64 23.99
C GLU A 66 6.03 -18.97 23.23
N THR A 67 5.74 -18.97 21.92
CA THR A 67 5.68 -20.20 21.12
C THR A 67 6.12 -19.96 19.67
N GLU A 68 6.74 -20.97 19.05
CA GLU A 68 7.18 -20.93 17.64
C GLU A 68 6.01 -20.66 16.67
N LYS A 69 4.82 -21.21 16.95
CA LYS A 69 3.61 -20.97 16.16
C LYS A 69 3.16 -19.50 16.24
N ARG A 70 3.25 -18.87 17.43
CA ARG A 70 2.93 -17.45 17.62
C ARG A 70 3.95 -16.58 16.88
N THR A 71 5.24 -16.93 16.92
CA THR A 71 6.29 -16.26 16.14
C THR A 71 6.00 -16.29 14.65
N ARG A 72 5.72 -17.48 14.07
CA ARG A 72 5.41 -17.59 12.63
C ARG A 72 4.17 -16.80 12.20
N VAL A 73 3.11 -16.78 13.01
CA VAL A 73 1.90 -15.99 12.73
C VAL A 73 2.20 -14.49 12.75
N VAL A 74 2.97 -14.04 13.74
CA VAL A 74 3.37 -12.62 13.84
C VAL A 74 4.30 -12.23 12.70
N ASP A 75 5.26 -13.07 12.33
CA ASP A 75 6.19 -12.80 11.23
C ASP A 75 5.44 -12.66 9.91
N ARG A 76 4.46 -13.55 9.66
CA ARG A 76 3.61 -13.48 8.47
C ARG A 76 2.74 -12.23 8.46
N ALA A 77 2.14 -11.87 9.60
CA ALA A 77 1.36 -10.64 9.72
C ALA A 77 2.24 -9.40 9.49
N THR A 78 3.43 -9.37 10.10
CA THR A 78 4.43 -8.31 9.97
C THR A 78 4.83 -8.12 8.51
N LEU A 79 5.15 -9.22 7.81
CA LEU A 79 5.49 -9.20 6.40
C LEU A 79 4.34 -8.64 5.56
N THR A 80 3.11 -9.10 5.81
CA THR A 80 1.91 -8.66 5.08
C THR A 80 1.68 -7.15 5.23
N VAL A 81 1.79 -6.63 6.47
CA VAL A 81 1.63 -5.19 6.74
C VAL A 81 2.79 -4.38 6.13
N SER A 82 4.01 -4.90 6.18
CA SER A 82 5.18 -4.25 5.58
C SER A 82 5.03 -4.12 4.07
N GLN A 83 4.66 -5.20 3.39
CA GLN A 83 4.35 -5.20 1.96
C GLN A 83 3.25 -4.20 1.63
N ASN A 84 2.16 -4.16 2.41
CA ASN A 84 1.09 -3.18 2.23
C ASN A 84 1.56 -1.73 2.36
N ASN A 85 2.46 -1.44 3.31
CA ASN A 85 3.05 -0.12 3.43
C ASN A 85 3.92 0.24 2.21
N MET A 86 4.66 -0.73 1.66
CA MET A 86 5.44 -0.52 0.43
C MET A 86 4.55 -0.29 -0.81
N TYR A 87 3.42 -0.98 -0.92
CA TYR A 87 2.45 -0.78 -2.00
C TYR A 87 1.72 0.56 -1.87
N GLY A 88 1.34 0.94 -0.64
CA GLY A 88 0.71 2.22 -0.35
C GLY A 88 1.67 3.42 -0.43
N PHE A 89 2.98 3.18 -0.55
CA PHE A 89 3.99 4.21 -0.60
C PHE A 89 3.79 5.16 -1.79
N LYS A 90 3.70 6.45 -1.50
CA LYS A 90 3.62 7.52 -2.50
C LYS A 90 4.94 8.27 -2.59
N SER A 91 5.49 8.36 -3.80
CA SER A 91 6.61 9.23 -4.14
C SER A 91 6.30 10.70 -3.88
N SER A 92 7.33 11.54 -3.78
CA SER A 92 7.17 12.98 -3.60
C SER A 92 6.36 13.63 -4.71
N ALA A 93 6.47 13.12 -5.95
CA ALA A 93 5.66 13.60 -7.08
C ALA A 93 4.17 13.27 -6.88
N GLN A 94 3.86 12.04 -6.47
CA GLN A 94 2.48 11.60 -6.18
C GLN A 94 1.82 12.39 -5.05
N VAL A 95 2.57 12.76 -4.00
CA VAL A 95 2.05 13.56 -2.87
C VAL A 95 1.84 15.02 -3.25
N LYS A 96 2.70 15.58 -4.11
CA LYS A 96 2.61 16.97 -4.57
C LYS A 96 1.61 17.17 -5.71
N TYR A 97 1.12 16.08 -6.30
CA TYR A 97 0.14 16.14 -7.38
C TYR A 97 -1.15 16.81 -6.89
N LYS A 98 -1.51 17.91 -7.55
CA LYS A 98 -2.79 18.60 -7.36
C LYS A 98 -3.66 18.28 -8.58
N PRO A 99 -4.76 17.54 -8.42
CA PRO A 99 -5.65 17.26 -9.54
C PRO A 99 -6.24 18.58 -10.08
N SER A 100 -6.35 18.69 -11.40
CA SER A 100 -6.92 19.86 -12.07
C SER A 100 -8.46 19.92 -12.01
N SER A 101 -9.11 18.81 -11.64
CA SER A 101 -10.56 18.70 -11.40
C SER A 101 -10.85 17.53 -10.47
N GLU A 102 -12.05 17.48 -9.86
CA GLU A 102 -12.51 16.32 -9.07
C GLU A 102 -12.58 15.02 -9.89
N SER A 103 -12.76 15.15 -11.21
CA SER A 103 -12.75 14.05 -12.17
C SER A 103 -11.36 13.70 -12.71
N ALA A 104 -10.30 14.43 -12.32
CA ALA A 104 -8.95 14.18 -12.81
C ALA A 104 -8.45 12.84 -12.26
N SER A 105 -8.43 11.82 -13.13
CA SER A 105 -7.83 10.54 -12.79
C SER A 105 -6.35 10.70 -12.47
N PHE A 106 -5.93 10.12 -11.35
CA PHE A 106 -4.53 9.98 -11.01
C PHE A 106 -3.87 9.09 -12.06
N ARG A 107 -3.22 9.69 -13.07
CA ARG A 107 -2.74 8.94 -14.26
C ARG A 107 -1.77 7.81 -13.90
N SER A 108 -1.80 6.80 -14.76
CA SER A 108 -1.31 5.43 -14.59
C SER A 108 0.21 5.15 -14.55
N PRO A 109 1.19 6.06 -14.69
CA PRO A 109 2.55 5.70 -14.28
C PRO A 109 2.77 5.92 -12.77
N HIS A 110 1.80 6.50 -12.08
CA HIS A 110 1.94 6.94 -10.69
C HIS A 110 1.00 6.23 -9.73
N ALA A 111 -0.04 5.55 -10.18
CA ALA A 111 -0.77 4.61 -9.33
C ALA A 111 0.03 3.30 -9.26
N ARG A 112 0.78 3.05 -8.18
CA ARG A 112 1.19 1.69 -7.86
C ARG A 112 -0.08 0.96 -7.46
N GLU A 113 -0.65 0.19 -8.38
CA GLU A 113 -1.78 -0.68 -8.03
C GLU A 113 -1.27 -1.69 -6.99
N ASN A 114 -1.95 -1.78 -5.85
CA ASN A 114 -1.57 -2.75 -4.82
C ASN A 114 -1.98 -4.15 -5.33
N PRO A 115 -1.04 -5.07 -5.57
CA PRO A 115 -1.34 -6.39 -6.10
C PRO A 115 -2.18 -7.24 -5.14
N GLN A 116 -2.16 -6.96 -3.83
CA GLN A 116 -3.09 -7.60 -2.89
C GLN A 116 -4.52 -7.13 -3.13
N VAL A 117 -4.72 -5.82 -3.35
CA VAL A 117 -6.04 -5.23 -3.65
C VAL A 117 -6.55 -5.71 -5.02
N LEU A 118 -5.64 -5.84 -6.00
CA LEU A 118 -5.96 -6.38 -7.33
C LEU A 118 -6.29 -7.87 -7.29
N GLY A 119 -5.44 -8.68 -6.65
CA GLY A 119 -5.63 -10.11 -6.51
C GLY A 119 -6.94 -10.41 -5.78
N LEU A 120 -7.21 -9.74 -4.67
CA LEU A 120 -8.47 -9.89 -3.94
C LEU A 120 -9.67 -9.53 -4.80
N ALA A 121 -9.59 -8.42 -5.55
CA ALA A 121 -10.67 -8.01 -6.45
C ALA A 121 -10.94 -9.04 -7.54
N LEU A 122 -9.89 -9.58 -8.18
CA LEU A 122 -10.01 -10.60 -9.23
C LEU A 122 -10.56 -11.90 -8.66
N THR A 123 -10.04 -12.39 -7.54
CA THR A 123 -10.55 -13.61 -6.88
C THR A 123 -12.03 -13.48 -6.54
N ILE A 124 -12.44 -12.39 -5.88
CA ILE A 124 -13.85 -12.18 -5.53
C ILE A 124 -14.71 -12.01 -6.78
N HIS A 125 -14.19 -11.34 -7.81
CA HIS A 125 -14.90 -11.19 -9.07
C HIS A 125 -15.14 -12.54 -9.74
N HIS A 126 -14.12 -13.40 -9.81
CA HIS A 126 -14.21 -14.74 -10.38
C HIS A 126 -15.14 -15.65 -9.57
N ASP A 127 -15.02 -15.64 -8.24
CA ASP A 127 -15.76 -16.56 -7.38
C ASP A 127 -17.23 -16.16 -7.21
N THR A 128 -17.52 -14.86 -7.12
CA THR A 128 -18.86 -14.39 -6.71
C THR A 128 -19.57 -13.56 -7.77
N ARG A 129 -18.84 -12.89 -8.66
CA ARG A 129 -19.37 -11.85 -9.58
C ARG A 129 -20.23 -10.78 -8.88
N ASN A 130 -20.14 -10.64 -7.54
CA ASN A 130 -21.08 -9.84 -6.76
C ASN A 130 -20.62 -8.39 -6.68
N LYS A 131 -21.26 -7.52 -7.49
CA LYS A 131 -20.98 -6.08 -7.52
C LYS A 131 -21.14 -5.39 -6.16
N LYS A 132 -22.11 -5.78 -5.33
CA LYS A 132 -22.32 -5.14 -4.01
C LYS A 132 -21.16 -5.46 -3.06
N LEU A 133 -20.72 -6.72 -3.03
CA LEU A 133 -19.59 -7.16 -2.21
C LEU A 133 -18.30 -6.45 -2.65
N MET A 134 -18.01 -6.40 -3.95
CA MET A 134 -16.83 -5.71 -4.47
C MET A 134 -16.86 -4.21 -4.16
N ASN A 135 -18.01 -3.55 -4.29
CA ASN A 135 -18.16 -2.14 -3.97
C ASN A 135 -17.96 -1.87 -2.47
N LEU A 136 -18.46 -2.75 -1.60
CA LEU A 136 -18.23 -2.67 -0.16
C LEU A 136 -16.74 -2.76 0.16
N LEU A 137 -16.03 -3.73 -0.41
CA LEU A 137 -14.60 -3.91 -0.17
C LEU A 137 -13.75 -2.78 -0.77
N ASN A 138 -14.15 -2.26 -1.92
CA ASN A 138 -13.54 -1.08 -2.52
C ASN A 138 -13.73 0.17 -1.65
N ALA A 139 -14.91 0.36 -1.04
CA ALA A 139 -15.14 1.47 -0.11
C ALA A 139 -14.22 1.43 1.12
N HIS A 140 -13.78 0.23 1.53
CA HIS A 140 -12.83 0.03 2.63
C HIS A 140 -11.37 -0.09 2.17
N GLY A 141 -11.09 0.08 0.87
CA GLY A 141 -9.73 0.04 0.32
C GLY A 141 -9.13 -1.37 0.19
N TYR A 142 -9.93 -2.43 0.31
CA TYR A 142 -9.46 -3.82 0.20
C TYR A 142 -9.52 -4.39 -1.22
N SER A 143 -10.37 -3.84 -2.09
CA SER A 143 -10.57 -4.29 -3.48
C SER A 143 -10.58 -3.10 -4.43
N VAL A 144 -10.30 -3.32 -5.73
CA VAL A 144 -10.67 -2.34 -6.75
C VAL A 144 -12.17 -2.39 -7.05
N SER A 145 -12.69 -1.37 -7.72
CA SER A 145 -14.09 -1.33 -8.14
C SER A 145 -14.43 -2.51 -9.07
N HIS A 146 -15.69 -2.95 -9.03
CA HIS A 146 -16.18 -4.01 -9.91
C HIS A 146 -15.90 -3.71 -11.40
N GLY A 147 -16.08 -2.47 -11.83
CA GLY A 147 -15.80 -2.06 -13.21
C GLY A 147 -14.32 -2.22 -13.57
N ARG A 148 -13.40 -1.91 -12.64
CA ARG A 148 -11.96 -2.09 -12.86
C ARG A 148 -11.58 -3.57 -12.96
N ALA A 149 -12.14 -4.42 -12.10
CA ALA A 149 -11.92 -5.87 -12.17
C ALA A 149 -12.43 -6.48 -13.49
N LEU A 150 -13.60 -6.06 -13.96
CA LEU A 150 -14.15 -6.49 -15.25
C LEU A 150 -13.24 -6.06 -16.42
N LEU A 151 -12.68 -4.85 -16.38
CA LEU A 151 -11.73 -4.37 -17.40
C LEU A 151 -10.43 -5.18 -17.41
N MET A 152 -9.97 -5.63 -16.24
CA MET A 152 -8.78 -6.48 -16.11
C MET A 152 -9.01 -7.89 -16.66
N GLU A 153 -10.18 -8.49 -16.38
CA GLU A 153 -10.54 -9.80 -16.89
C GLU A 153 -10.77 -9.81 -18.41
N THR A 154 -11.37 -8.74 -18.95
CA THR A 154 -11.70 -8.64 -20.38
C THR A 154 -10.52 -8.20 -21.26
N GLY A 155 -9.32 -8.02 -20.69
CA GLY A 155 -8.09 -7.74 -21.45
C GLY A 155 -8.02 -6.37 -22.13
N LYS A 156 -8.94 -5.43 -21.85
CA LYS A 156 -8.91 -4.06 -22.42
C LYS A 156 -7.96 -3.13 -21.65
N SER A 157 -6.77 -3.60 -21.29
CA SER A 157 -5.67 -2.73 -20.87
C SER A 157 -4.94 -2.22 -22.12
N GLY A 158 -5.47 -1.19 -22.77
CA GLY A 158 -4.74 -0.42 -23.78
C GLY A 158 -5.34 -0.38 -25.19
N SER A 159 -6.36 0.44 -25.37
CA SER A 159 -6.61 1.13 -26.64
C SER A 159 -7.56 2.30 -26.38
N MET A 160 -7.03 3.33 -25.71
CA MET A 160 -7.57 4.67 -25.90
C MET A 160 -7.00 5.13 -27.25
N GLU A 161 -7.60 4.66 -28.35
CA GLU A 161 -7.40 5.29 -29.65
C GLU A 161 -7.79 6.75 -29.50
N MET A 162 -6.81 7.63 -29.76
CA MET A 162 -7.10 9.04 -30.00
C MET A 162 -7.98 9.10 -31.25
N SER A 163 -9.28 9.23 -31.07
CA SER A 163 -10.15 9.71 -32.14
C SER A 163 -9.80 11.18 -32.38
N VAL A 164 -8.80 11.42 -33.23
CA VAL A 164 -8.63 12.70 -33.89
C VAL A 164 -9.80 12.81 -34.86
N SER A 165 -10.86 13.51 -34.48
CA SER A 165 -11.86 13.95 -35.44
C SER A 165 -11.23 15.05 -36.28
N GLY A 166 -10.78 14.73 -37.49
CA GLY A 166 -10.62 15.72 -38.54
C GLY A 166 -12.00 16.06 -39.13
N PRO A 167 -12.34 17.34 -39.35
CA PRO A 167 -13.36 17.68 -40.32
C PRO A 167 -12.75 17.66 -41.74
N LEU A 168 -13.64 17.37 -42.68
CA LEU A 168 -13.47 17.32 -44.14
C LEU A 168 -12.74 18.55 -44.72
#